data_AF-A0A956CLH1-F1
#
_entry.id   AF-A0A956CLH1-F1
#
_cell.length_a   1.000
_cell.length_b   1.000
_cell.length_c   1.000
_cell.angle_alpha   90.00
_cell.angle_beta   90.00
_cell.angle_gamma   90.00
#
_symmetry.space_group_name_H-M   'P 1'
#
loop_
_entity.id
_entity.type
_entity.pdbx_description
1 polymer ?
#
loop_
_entity_poly.entity_id
_entity_poly.type
_entity_poly.pdbx_seq_one_letter_code
_entity_poly.pdbx_strand_id
1 'polypeptide(L)'
;MIRSLPTPLPIALTTTLALLGGCTGVLEDGPAGSAGSDGPGTGGGGSKGDNLDPDSGMPIDEEPEGPFTHAWYTDIGPILIKNCGSCHQPNGSGPFAMTYELAKAWAPLIKSTTAERTMPPMPVNNDGTCQSFDNARWLTDAEIQAIGEWVDEGAPHGPVTDLASFPADLSLSDPNLTVKMPTAYTPAGNVSDDYRCFPVTPNIANDVFLTSYEVVPQSRRIAHHMILYMVPTNDQSWVTTEDAKSATPGYPCFGTIGSPNGDAAQPVAVWAPGGGRIDFPEGTGVRIPKGRMLVIQMHYNLAQGPDTDLTAVKMKVTNSVAHEAFFFPLADTTFKAPPQMELFKTTPNGASDLLSITDGSFNMLAPMTVYGVFPHMH
;
A
#
# COMPACT_ATOMS: atom_id res chain seq x y z
N MET A 1 16.86 -24.39 24.36
CA MET A 1 17.98 -25.34 24.50
C MET A 1 18.92 -25.13 23.34
N ILE A 2 20.08 -24.56 23.59
CA ILE A 2 21.07 -24.14 22.58
C ILE A 2 21.93 -25.37 22.22
N ARG A 3 21.99 -25.73 20.94
CA ARG A 3 22.93 -26.72 20.42
C ARG A 3 23.98 -25.99 19.59
N SER A 4 25.21 -25.98 20.10
CA SER A 4 26.42 -25.50 19.42
C SER A 4 26.80 -26.42 18.26
N LEU A 5 27.23 -25.86 17.14
CA LEU A 5 28.08 -26.56 16.17
C LEU A 5 29.28 -25.69 15.77
N PRO A 6 30.41 -26.32 15.40
CA PRO A 6 31.75 -25.74 15.51
C PRO A 6 32.20 -24.97 14.27
N THR A 7 33.28 -24.21 14.46
CA THR A 7 34.03 -23.38 13.50
C THR A 7 34.60 -24.15 12.28
N PRO A 8 34.95 -23.44 11.17
CA PRO A 8 35.14 -24.02 9.85
C PRO A 8 36.60 -24.36 9.52
N LEU A 9 36.81 -25.30 8.57
CA LEU A 9 38.06 -25.51 7.83
C LEU A 9 37.73 -25.80 6.34
N PRO A 10 38.69 -25.70 5.38
CA PRO A 10 38.54 -24.89 4.19
C PRO A 10 38.22 -25.65 2.91
N ILE A 11 37.87 -24.85 1.91
CA ILE A 11 37.59 -25.09 0.49
C ILE A 11 38.36 -26.27 -0.12
N ALA A 12 37.61 -27.21 -0.72
CA ALA A 12 38.07 -28.06 -1.80
C ALA A 12 37.02 -28.04 -2.92
N LEU A 13 37.43 -27.52 -4.07
CA LEU A 13 36.67 -27.43 -5.31
C LEU A 13 36.66 -28.82 -5.96
N THR A 14 35.50 -29.47 -6.07
CA THR A 14 35.32 -30.63 -6.94
C THR A 14 34.00 -30.52 -7.68
N THR A 15 34.12 -30.23 -8.97
CA THR A 15 33.08 -30.30 -9.99
C THR A 15 32.54 -31.73 -10.06
N THR A 16 31.24 -31.93 -9.94
CA THR A 16 30.59 -33.17 -10.39
C THR A 16 29.21 -32.85 -10.96
N LEU A 17 29.07 -33.22 -12.23
CA LEU A 17 27.87 -33.21 -13.05
C LEU A 17 26.91 -34.31 -12.57
N ALA A 18 25.65 -33.97 -12.28
CA ALA A 18 24.58 -34.95 -12.16
C ALA A 18 23.26 -34.37 -12.70
N LEU A 19 22.71 -35.08 -13.68
CA LEU A 19 21.39 -34.91 -14.28
C LEU A 19 20.31 -35.62 -13.42
N LEU A 20 19.07 -35.09 -13.54
CA LEU A 20 17.73 -35.75 -13.56
C LEU A 20 16.70 -35.41 -12.47
N GLY A 21 15.49 -35.10 -12.96
CA GLY A 21 14.18 -35.16 -12.29
C GLY A 21 13.63 -33.77 -11.91
N GLY A 22 12.68 -33.13 -12.60
CA GLY A 22 11.58 -33.63 -13.42
C GLY A 22 10.28 -33.58 -12.61
N CYS A 23 9.52 -32.48 -12.70
CA CYS A 23 8.08 -32.42 -12.45
C CYS A 23 7.44 -31.51 -13.49
N THR A 24 7.08 -32.10 -14.63
CA THR A 24 6.24 -31.52 -15.66
C THR A 24 4.77 -31.67 -15.25
N GLY A 25 4.06 -30.56 -15.08
CA GLY A 25 2.59 -30.52 -15.03
C GLY A 25 2.10 -29.89 -16.33
N VAL A 26 1.43 -30.70 -17.15
CA VAL A 26 0.83 -30.35 -18.43
C VAL A 26 -0.49 -29.60 -18.16
N LEU A 27 -0.69 -28.44 -18.78
CA LEU A 27 -2.02 -27.86 -18.98
C LEU A 27 -2.31 -27.93 -20.48
N GLU A 28 -3.41 -28.58 -20.82
CA GLU A 28 -3.89 -28.77 -22.19
C GLU A 28 -4.66 -27.53 -22.65
N ASP A 29 -4.28 -27.02 -23.82
CA ASP A 29 -4.93 -25.92 -24.53
C ASP A 29 -6.28 -26.35 -25.14
N GLY A 30 -7.33 -25.54 -24.92
CA GLY A 30 -8.59 -25.57 -25.67
C GLY A 30 -8.71 -24.30 -26.54
N PRO A 31 -9.30 -24.37 -27.75
CA PRO A 31 -9.01 -23.44 -28.83
C PRO A 31 -9.79 -22.11 -28.76
N ALA A 32 -9.12 -21.07 -29.25
CA ALA A 32 -9.62 -19.73 -29.46
C ALA A 32 -10.79 -19.69 -30.47
N GLY A 33 -11.90 -19.06 -30.06
CA GLY A 33 -13.01 -18.68 -30.92
C GLY A 33 -13.03 -17.17 -31.16
N SER A 34 -12.91 -16.78 -32.43
CA SER A 34 -12.99 -15.40 -32.91
C SER A 34 -14.44 -14.94 -33.08
N ALA A 35 -14.77 -13.77 -32.56
CA ALA A 35 -15.82 -12.85 -33.04
C ALA A 35 -15.48 -11.49 -32.42
N GLY A 36 -15.43 -10.35 -33.10
CA GLY A 36 -16.15 -9.88 -34.28
C GLY A 36 -16.42 -8.41 -33.96
N SER A 37 -15.64 -7.53 -34.58
CA SER A 37 -15.66 -6.08 -34.35
C SER A 37 -16.82 -5.44 -35.13
N ASP A 38 -17.77 -4.84 -34.42
CA ASP A 38 -18.72 -3.89 -35.02
C ASP A 38 -18.62 -2.53 -34.32
N GLY A 39 -18.41 -1.50 -35.15
CA GLY A 39 -18.22 -0.11 -34.73
C GLY A 39 -19.51 0.62 -34.32
N PRO A 40 -19.39 1.89 -33.89
CA PRO A 40 -20.47 2.59 -33.22
C PRO A 40 -21.49 3.17 -34.22
N GLY A 41 -22.73 2.72 -34.12
CA GLY A 41 -23.88 3.30 -34.81
C GLY A 41 -24.38 4.55 -34.09
N THR A 42 -24.27 5.69 -34.77
CA THR A 42 -24.88 6.97 -34.39
C THR A 42 -26.41 6.90 -34.51
N GLY A 43 -27.12 7.09 -33.40
CA GLY A 43 -28.57 7.21 -33.35
C GLY A 43 -29.00 8.37 -32.46
N GLY A 44 -29.06 9.58 -33.04
CA GLY A 44 -29.65 10.75 -32.39
C GLY A 44 -31.18 10.63 -32.34
N GLY A 45 -31.72 10.46 -31.14
CA GLY A 45 -33.15 10.55 -30.85
C GLY A 45 -33.36 11.59 -29.76
N GLY A 46 -33.71 12.82 -30.14
CA GLY A 46 -34.12 13.85 -29.20
C GLY A 46 -35.46 13.49 -28.58
N SER A 47 -35.49 13.31 -27.26
CA SER A 47 -36.73 13.35 -26.48
C SER A 47 -36.87 14.74 -25.86
N LYS A 48 -38.07 15.30 -26.06
CA LYS A 48 -38.52 16.57 -25.51
C LYS A 48 -38.54 16.50 -23.98
N GLY A 49 -38.28 17.63 -23.36
CA GLY A 49 -38.47 17.82 -21.93
C GLY A 49 -39.95 17.68 -21.59
N ASP A 50 -40.30 16.56 -20.98
CA ASP A 50 -41.54 16.39 -20.27
C ASP A 50 -41.26 16.59 -18.78
N ASN A 51 -42.07 17.45 -18.17
CA ASN A 51 -42.00 17.84 -16.77
C ASN A 51 -41.99 16.60 -15.86
N LEU A 52 -40.95 16.48 -15.03
CA LEU A 52 -40.89 15.49 -13.96
C LEU A 52 -42.01 15.78 -12.95
N ASP A 53 -42.93 14.83 -12.84
CA ASP A 53 -43.94 14.77 -11.79
C ASP A 53 -43.23 14.54 -10.44
N PRO A 54 -43.33 15.46 -9.47
CA PRO A 54 -42.70 15.31 -8.15
C PRO A 54 -43.30 14.16 -7.31
N ASP A 55 -44.38 13.52 -7.78
CA ASP A 55 -45.01 12.35 -7.15
C ASP A 55 -44.67 11.02 -7.85
N SER A 56 -43.82 11.04 -8.89
CA SER A 56 -43.20 9.83 -9.42
C SER A 56 -42.09 9.37 -8.47
N GLY A 57 -42.50 8.70 -7.38
CA GLY A 57 -41.58 8.04 -6.47
C GLY A 57 -40.54 7.26 -7.28
N MET A 58 -39.26 7.57 -7.07
CA MET A 58 -38.19 6.69 -7.53
C MET A 58 -38.52 5.27 -7.05
N PRO A 59 -38.31 4.22 -7.87
CA PRO A 59 -38.45 2.86 -7.38
C PRO A 59 -37.59 2.74 -6.12
N ILE A 60 -38.25 2.57 -4.99
CA ILE A 60 -37.63 1.99 -3.81
C ILE A 60 -37.28 0.59 -4.30
N ASP A 61 -35.99 0.32 -4.49
CA ASP A 61 -35.50 -1.03 -4.83
C ASP A 61 -36.07 -1.97 -3.76
N GLU A 62 -37.14 -2.69 -4.11
CA GLU A 62 -37.76 -3.66 -3.22
C GLU A 62 -36.68 -4.69 -2.84
N GLU A 63 -36.59 -4.98 -1.53
CA GLU A 63 -35.70 -6.02 -1.05
C GLU A 63 -35.98 -7.34 -1.80
N PRO A 64 -34.95 -8.11 -2.18
CA PRO A 64 -35.16 -9.37 -2.87
C PRO A 64 -36.11 -10.27 -2.05
N GLU A 65 -37.27 -10.60 -2.61
CA GLU A 65 -38.21 -11.52 -1.97
C GLU A 65 -37.75 -12.97 -2.16
N GLY A 66 -37.27 -13.62 -1.10
CA GLY A 66 -36.90 -15.03 -1.12
C GLY A 66 -35.90 -15.42 -0.02
N PRO A 67 -35.60 -16.73 0.13
CA PRO A 67 -34.47 -17.15 0.95
C PRO A 67 -33.17 -16.73 0.25
N PHE A 68 -32.43 -15.82 0.88
CA PHE A 68 -31.05 -15.47 0.52
C PHE A 68 -30.07 -16.22 1.41
N THR A 69 -28.90 -16.53 0.86
CA THR A 69 -27.82 -17.27 1.52
C THR A 69 -27.00 -16.35 2.42
N HIS A 70 -26.79 -15.12 1.97
CA HIS A 70 -26.01 -14.10 2.67
C HIS A 70 -26.77 -12.79 2.74
N ALA A 71 -26.65 -12.07 3.86
CA ALA A 71 -27.20 -10.74 4.02
C ALA A 71 -26.16 -9.73 4.47
N TRP A 72 -26.45 -8.45 4.22
CA TRP A 72 -25.57 -7.35 4.59
C TRP A 72 -25.26 -7.30 6.09
N TYR A 73 -26.29 -7.24 6.96
CA TYR A 73 -26.05 -7.00 8.39
C TYR A 73 -25.41 -8.17 9.12
N THR A 74 -25.65 -9.41 8.65
CA THR A 74 -25.21 -10.63 9.31
C THR A 74 -23.88 -11.16 8.77
N ASP A 75 -23.66 -11.05 7.46
CA ASP A 75 -22.55 -11.75 6.79
C ASP A 75 -21.59 -10.79 6.09
N ILE A 76 -22.10 -9.95 5.18
CA ILE A 76 -21.24 -9.19 4.25
C ILE A 76 -20.69 -7.90 4.85
N GLY A 77 -21.52 -7.14 5.56
CA GLY A 77 -21.12 -5.91 6.25
C GLY A 77 -19.92 -6.15 7.18
N PRO A 78 -19.93 -7.17 8.06
CA PRO A 78 -18.76 -7.51 8.88
C PRO A 78 -17.49 -7.80 8.08
N ILE A 79 -17.58 -8.53 6.95
CA ILE A 79 -16.44 -8.84 6.08
C ILE A 79 -15.86 -7.56 5.48
N LEU A 80 -16.71 -6.71 4.89
CA LEU A 80 -16.28 -5.50 4.20
C LEU A 80 -15.81 -4.43 5.19
N ILE A 81 -16.44 -4.26 6.35
CA ILE A 81 -15.99 -3.29 7.36
C ILE A 81 -14.61 -3.70 7.91
N LYS A 82 -14.39 -4.98 8.19
CA LYS A 82 -13.10 -5.49 8.69
C LYS A 82 -11.97 -5.26 7.69
N ASN A 83 -12.19 -5.56 6.41
CA ASN A 83 -11.13 -5.58 5.40
C ASN A 83 -10.98 -4.27 4.62
N CYS A 84 -12.05 -3.49 4.50
CA CYS A 84 -12.12 -2.28 3.67
C CYS A 84 -12.42 -1.01 4.49
N GLY A 85 -12.93 -1.15 5.72
CA GLY A 85 -13.43 -0.04 6.53
C GLY A 85 -12.39 1.01 6.92
N SER A 86 -11.09 0.69 6.95
CA SER A 86 -10.04 1.68 7.20
C SER A 86 -10.00 2.78 6.12
N CYS A 87 -10.31 2.40 4.88
CA CYS A 87 -10.36 3.32 3.75
C CYS A 87 -11.79 3.78 3.46
N HIS A 88 -12.74 2.85 3.46
CA HIS A 88 -14.15 3.07 3.16
C HIS A 88 -14.96 3.44 4.40
N GLN A 89 -14.45 4.36 5.22
CA GLN A 89 -15.19 4.97 6.32
C GLN A 89 -15.53 6.42 5.96
N PRO A 90 -16.49 7.07 6.66
CA PRO A 90 -16.73 8.49 6.49
C PRO A 90 -15.42 9.30 6.64
N ASN A 91 -15.13 10.16 5.66
CA ASN A 91 -13.87 10.93 5.57
C ASN A 91 -12.58 10.08 5.47
N GLY A 92 -12.70 8.80 5.11
CA GLY A 92 -11.60 7.95 4.74
C GLY A 92 -11.04 8.27 3.35
N SER A 93 -10.01 7.54 2.92
CA SER A 93 -9.40 7.69 1.60
C SER A 93 -10.16 6.96 0.48
N GLY A 94 -11.11 6.10 0.84
CA GLY A 94 -11.98 5.42 -0.12
C GLY A 94 -12.98 6.40 -0.75
N PRO A 95 -13.42 6.14 -1.99
CA PRO A 95 -14.34 7.03 -2.71
C PRO A 95 -15.74 7.11 -2.07
N PHE A 96 -16.09 6.16 -1.20
CA PHE A 96 -17.37 6.12 -0.50
C PHE A 96 -17.22 5.39 0.85
N ALA A 97 -18.14 5.68 1.78
CA ALA A 97 -18.23 4.98 3.07
C ALA A 97 -19.01 3.65 2.93
N MET A 98 -18.59 2.60 3.63
CA MET A 98 -19.13 1.25 3.55
C MET A 98 -20.46 1.12 4.30
N THR A 99 -21.49 1.85 3.86
CA THR A 99 -22.89 1.68 4.28
C THR A 99 -23.59 0.68 3.37
N TYR A 100 -24.77 0.17 3.78
CA TYR A 100 -25.54 -0.76 2.95
C TYR A 100 -25.88 -0.16 1.58
N GLU A 101 -26.40 1.08 1.57
CA GLU A 101 -26.92 1.73 0.38
C GLU A 101 -25.82 1.92 -0.66
N LEU A 102 -24.63 2.33 -0.21
CA LEU A 102 -23.48 2.49 -1.07
C LEU A 102 -22.91 1.12 -1.47
N ALA A 103 -22.82 0.15 -0.55
CA ALA A 103 -22.36 -1.19 -0.91
C ALA A 103 -23.26 -1.86 -1.95
N LYS A 104 -24.59 -1.72 -1.83
CA LYS A 104 -25.57 -2.18 -2.83
C LYS A 104 -25.38 -1.48 -4.17
N ALA A 105 -25.26 -0.15 -4.17
CA ALA A 105 -25.03 0.63 -5.39
C ALA A 105 -23.72 0.23 -6.12
N TRP A 106 -22.70 -0.18 -5.37
CA TRP A 106 -21.39 -0.59 -5.89
C TRP A 106 -21.20 -2.12 -5.95
N ALA A 107 -22.23 -2.91 -5.70
CA ALA A 107 -22.16 -4.37 -5.56
C ALA A 107 -21.47 -5.08 -6.75
N PRO A 108 -21.77 -4.77 -8.03
CA PRO A 108 -21.08 -5.39 -9.16
C PRO A 108 -19.56 -5.13 -9.15
N LEU A 109 -19.13 -3.93 -8.76
CA LEU A 109 -17.70 -3.59 -8.68
C LEU A 109 -17.04 -4.26 -7.48
N ILE A 110 -17.73 -4.33 -6.33
CA ILE A 110 -17.25 -5.06 -5.16
C ILE A 110 -17.03 -6.54 -5.53
N LYS A 111 -17.97 -7.17 -6.23
CA LYS A 111 -17.82 -8.56 -6.70
C LYS A 111 -16.59 -8.75 -7.59
N SER A 112 -16.44 -7.95 -8.65
CA SER A 112 -15.32 -8.08 -9.60
C SER A 112 -13.97 -7.83 -8.91
N THR A 113 -13.84 -6.73 -8.16
CA THR A 113 -12.55 -6.36 -7.52
C THR A 113 -12.11 -7.34 -6.43
N THR A 114 -13.05 -7.93 -5.69
CA THR A 114 -12.75 -8.97 -4.69
C THR A 114 -12.43 -10.32 -5.34
N ALA A 115 -13.15 -10.71 -6.39
CA ALA A 115 -12.87 -11.93 -7.16
C ALA A 115 -11.50 -11.88 -7.85
N GLU A 116 -11.11 -10.71 -8.37
CA GLU A 116 -9.80 -10.47 -8.98
C GLU A 116 -8.69 -10.25 -7.94
N ARG A 117 -9.02 -10.22 -6.63
CA ARG A 117 -8.10 -9.94 -5.53
C ARG A 117 -7.34 -8.61 -5.67
N THR A 118 -7.92 -7.64 -6.39
CA THR A 118 -7.39 -6.28 -6.48
C THR A 118 -7.77 -5.44 -5.26
N MET A 119 -8.87 -5.82 -4.61
CA MET A 119 -9.30 -5.29 -3.31
C MET A 119 -9.37 -6.41 -2.26
N PRO A 120 -8.98 -6.15 -1.00
CA PRO A 120 -8.31 -4.92 -0.53
C PRO A 120 -6.91 -4.75 -1.16
N PRO A 121 -6.43 -3.50 -1.29
CA PRO A 121 -5.18 -3.22 -2.01
C PRO A 121 -3.96 -3.73 -1.23
N MET A 122 -2.87 -3.98 -1.98
CA MET A 122 -1.66 -4.71 -1.57
C MET A 122 -1.93 -6.23 -1.53
N PRO A 123 -1.95 -6.91 -2.71
CA PRO A 123 -2.42 -8.28 -2.88
C PRO A 123 -1.39 -9.30 -2.38
N VAL A 124 -1.03 -9.22 -1.12
CA VAL A 124 -0.17 -10.20 -0.46
C VAL A 124 -0.94 -11.51 -0.39
N ASN A 125 -0.34 -12.58 -0.92
CA ASN A 125 -0.90 -13.89 -0.69
C ASN A 125 -0.75 -14.26 0.79
N ASN A 126 -1.88 -14.50 1.45
CA ASN A 126 -1.95 -14.93 2.85
C ASN A 126 -2.74 -16.24 3.02
N ASP A 127 -2.79 -17.08 1.97
CA ASP A 127 -3.41 -18.42 1.98
C ASP A 127 -2.61 -19.47 2.78
N GLY A 128 -1.42 -19.12 3.28
CA GLY A 128 -0.52 -19.99 4.02
C GLY A 128 0.43 -20.83 3.16
N THR A 129 0.37 -20.73 1.82
CA THR A 129 1.29 -21.42 0.90
C THR A 129 2.68 -20.79 0.88
N CYS A 130 2.79 -19.50 1.22
CA CYS A 130 4.04 -18.74 1.21
C CYS A 130 4.14 -17.81 2.42
N GLN A 131 4.33 -18.40 3.60
CA GLN A 131 4.28 -17.71 4.90
C GLN A 131 2.91 -17.02 5.15
N SER A 132 2.76 -16.43 6.33
CA SER A 132 1.62 -15.59 6.66
C SER A 132 2.10 -14.25 7.19
N PHE A 133 1.28 -13.22 7.01
CA PHE A 133 1.57 -11.86 7.44
C PHE A 133 0.55 -11.42 8.50
N ASP A 134 1.03 -10.87 9.61
CA ASP A 134 0.21 -10.48 10.76
C ASP A 134 -0.81 -9.37 10.44
N ASN A 135 -0.54 -8.56 9.42
CA ASN A 135 -1.37 -7.42 9.00
C ASN A 135 -1.87 -7.54 7.55
N ALA A 136 -2.03 -8.77 7.04
CA ALA A 136 -2.59 -8.97 5.70
C ALA A 136 -4.05 -8.52 5.67
N ARG A 137 -4.35 -7.56 4.79
CA ARG A 137 -5.72 -7.34 4.32
C ARG A 137 -5.99 -8.41 3.27
N TRP A 138 -6.64 -9.48 3.68
CA TRP A 138 -6.83 -10.67 2.85
C TRP A 138 -8.25 -11.19 3.02
N LEU A 139 -8.94 -11.40 1.89
CA LEU A 139 -10.19 -12.13 1.84
C LEU A 139 -9.88 -13.60 1.56
N THR A 140 -10.41 -14.47 2.42
CA THR A 140 -10.45 -15.91 2.20
C THR A 140 -11.34 -16.24 1.00
N ASP A 141 -11.13 -17.40 0.37
CA ASP A 141 -11.97 -17.84 -0.76
C ASP A 141 -13.45 -17.91 -0.37
N ALA A 142 -13.73 -18.32 0.88
CA ALA A 142 -15.09 -18.35 1.42
C ALA A 142 -15.70 -16.94 1.56
N GLU A 143 -14.92 -15.95 1.99
CA GLU A 143 -15.38 -14.55 2.07
C GLU A 143 -15.63 -13.98 0.66
N ILE A 144 -14.76 -14.27 -0.32
CA ILE A 144 -14.96 -13.86 -1.73
C ILE A 144 -16.22 -14.51 -2.30
N GLN A 145 -16.42 -15.81 -2.06
CA GLN A 145 -17.61 -16.53 -2.49
C GLN A 145 -18.88 -15.94 -1.87
N ALA A 146 -18.88 -15.69 -0.56
CA ALA A 146 -20.02 -15.11 0.14
C ALA A 146 -20.40 -13.73 -0.41
N ILE A 147 -19.41 -12.88 -0.69
CA ILE A 147 -19.62 -11.58 -1.35
C ILE A 147 -20.24 -11.80 -2.74
N GLY A 148 -19.70 -12.73 -3.54
CA GLY A 148 -20.21 -13.02 -4.87
C GLY A 148 -21.66 -13.48 -4.88
N GLU A 149 -22.01 -14.41 -3.99
CA GLU A 149 -23.37 -14.94 -3.82
C GLU A 149 -24.34 -13.86 -3.34
N TRP A 150 -23.95 -13.03 -2.37
CA TRP A 150 -24.76 -11.88 -1.93
C TRP A 150 -25.08 -10.92 -3.08
N VAL A 151 -24.10 -10.63 -3.95
CA VAL A 151 -24.32 -9.78 -5.12
C VAL A 151 -25.25 -10.45 -6.13
N ASP A 152 -25.10 -11.75 -6.38
CA ASP A 152 -25.95 -12.52 -7.31
C ASP A 152 -27.40 -12.65 -6.83
N GLU A 153 -27.61 -12.62 -5.51
CA GLU A 153 -28.94 -12.62 -4.87
C GLU A 153 -29.59 -11.22 -4.83
N GLY A 154 -28.98 -10.20 -5.45
CA GLY A 154 -29.52 -8.84 -5.50
C GLY A 154 -29.13 -7.96 -4.32
N ALA A 155 -28.03 -8.31 -3.64
CA ALA A 155 -27.48 -7.59 -2.49
C ALA A 155 -28.50 -7.38 -1.35
N PRO A 156 -29.14 -8.45 -0.84
CA PRO A 156 -30.16 -8.34 0.21
C PRO A 156 -29.62 -7.68 1.48
N HIS A 157 -30.43 -6.80 2.07
CA HIS A 157 -30.15 -6.15 3.34
C HIS A 157 -30.18 -7.16 4.49
N GLY A 158 -31.22 -7.99 4.49
CA GLY A 158 -31.53 -8.90 5.58
C GLY A 158 -31.98 -8.20 6.87
N PRO A 159 -32.09 -8.93 7.99
CA PRO A 159 -32.51 -8.36 9.26
C PRO A 159 -31.46 -7.39 9.80
N VAL A 160 -31.89 -6.18 10.17
CA VAL A 160 -30.98 -5.19 10.80
C VAL A 160 -30.45 -5.75 12.11
N THR A 161 -29.13 -5.86 12.20
CA THR A 161 -28.39 -6.15 13.44
C THR A 161 -27.33 -5.08 13.65
N ASP A 162 -26.77 -5.01 14.85
CA ASP A 162 -25.65 -4.09 15.09
C ASP A 162 -24.43 -4.53 14.27
N LEU A 163 -24.02 -3.67 13.34
CA LEU A 163 -22.76 -3.84 12.63
C LEU A 163 -21.59 -3.39 13.50
N ALA A 164 -20.44 -4.03 13.29
CA ALA A 164 -19.19 -3.53 13.84
C ALA A 164 -19.00 -2.06 13.43
N SER A 165 -18.60 -1.22 14.38
CA SER A 165 -18.17 0.13 14.03
C SER A 165 -16.99 0.07 13.07
N PHE A 166 -16.86 1.09 12.23
CA PHE A 166 -15.64 1.27 11.42
C PHE A 166 -14.41 1.14 12.32
N PRO A 167 -13.33 0.48 11.85
CA PRO A 167 -12.09 0.43 12.58
C PRO A 167 -11.69 1.85 12.97
N ALA A 168 -11.49 2.09 14.27
CA ALA A 168 -11.00 3.38 14.70
C ALA A 168 -9.67 3.66 13.98
N ASP A 169 -9.47 4.90 13.54
CA ASP A 169 -8.17 5.33 13.05
C ASP A 169 -7.13 4.95 14.10
N LEU A 170 -6.21 4.06 13.72
CA LEU A 170 -5.11 3.65 14.59
C LEU A 170 -4.24 4.87 14.83
N SER A 171 -4.53 5.58 15.90
CA SER A 171 -3.80 6.77 16.30
C SER A 171 -2.69 6.41 17.28
N LEU A 172 -1.59 7.13 17.16
CA LEU A 172 -0.47 7.04 18.07
C LEU A 172 -0.80 7.83 19.34
N SER A 173 -0.96 7.11 20.46
CA SER A 173 -1.10 7.74 21.77
C SER A 173 0.22 8.37 22.21
N ASP A 174 0.18 9.54 22.84
CA ASP A 174 1.34 10.20 23.47
C ASP A 174 2.62 10.25 22.60
N PRO A 175 2.57 10.82 21.38
CA PRO A 175 3.78 11.02 20.60
C PRO A 175 4.73 11.97 21.33
N ASN A 176 6.01 11.61 21.38
CA ASN A 176 7.05 12.42 22.02
C ASN A 176 7.98 13.11 21.00
N LEU A 177 7.75 12.89 19.71
CA LEU A 177 8.31 13.65 18.61
C LEU A 177 7.25 13.82 17.52
N THR A 178 7.26 14.97 16.84
CA THR A 178 6.43 15.19 15.66
C THR A 178 7.21 16.01 14.66
N VAL A 179 7.24 15.56 13.40
CA VAL A 179 7.70 16.37 12.27
C VAL A 179 6.52 16.70 11.39
N LYS A 180 6.52 17.88 10.79
CA LYS A 180 5.38 18.39 10.03
C LYS A 180 5.90 19.19 8.85
N MET A 181 5.15 19.14 7.74
CA MET A 181 5.39 20.05 6.63
C MET A 181 5.50 21.50 7.13
N PRO A 182 6.56 22.25 6.76
CA PRO A 182 6.76 23.61 7.27
C PRO A 182 5.63 24.57 6.87
N THR A 183 5.10 24.39 5.66
CA THR A 183 4.06 25.22 5.05
C THR A 183 3.05 24.33 4.33
N ALA A 184 1.78 24.73 4.33
CA ALA A 184 0.73 23.98 3.63
C ALA A 184 0.97 24.03 2.11
N TYR A 185 0.62 22.96 1.42
CA TYR A 185 0.83 22.83 -0.01
C TYR A 185 -0.47 22.45 -0.72
N THR A 186 -0.72 23.09 -1.86
CA THR A 186 -1.83 22.76 -2.77
C THR A 186 -1.22 22.40 -4.12
N PRO A 187 -1.27 21.13 -4.55
CA PRO A 187 -0.84 20.72 -5.87
C PRO A 187 -1.56 21.50 -6.97
N ALA A 188 -0.89 21.67 -8.12
CA ALA A 188 -1.54 22.27 -9.28
C ALA A 188 -2.60 21.31 -9.84
N GLY A 189 -3.81 21.79 -10.09
CA GLY A 189 -4.93 20.95 -10.55
C GLY A 189 -4.86 20.50 -12.02
N ASN A 190 -3.72 20.67 -12.69
CA ASN A 190 -3.53 20.35 -14.11
C ASN A 190 -2.61 19.14 -14.36
N VAL A 191 -2.26 18.39 -13.31
CA VAL A 191 -1.52 17.12 -13.38
C VAL A 191 -2.32 16.02 -12.71
N SER A 192 -2.07 14.74 -13.06
CA SER A 192 -2.70 13.59 -12.38
C SER A 192 -2.02 13.27 -11.05
N ASP A 193 -0.71 13.45 -11.00
CA ASP A 193 0.15 13.11 -9.89
C ASP A 193 1.16 14.21 -9.63
N ASP A 194 1.43 14.47 -8.36
CA ASP A 194 2.41 15.46 -7.93
C ASP A 194 3.28 14.89 -6.81
N TYR A 195 4.59 14.95 -6.99
CA TYR A 195 5.56 14.46 -6.01
C TYR A 195 6.36 15.64 -5.46
N ARG A 196 6.32 15.77 -4.14
CA ARG A 196 6.83 16.96 -3.45
C ARG A 196 7.59 16.60 -2.20
N CYS A 197 8.76 17.21 -2.03
CA CYS A 197 9.64 16.99 -0.88
C CYS A 197 9.67 18.22 0.01
N PHE A 198 9.46 18.02 1.31
CA PHE A 198 9.43 19.07 2.33
C PHE A 198 10.53 18.79 3.37
N PRO A 199 11.65 19.56 3.35
CA PRO A 199 12.70 19.42 4.34
C PRO A 199 12.23 19.82 5.74
N VAL A 200 12.58 19.02 6.73
CA VAL A 200 12.25 19.25 8.14
C VAL A 200 13.44 18.85 9.00
N THR A 201 13.76 19.64 10.03
CA THR A 201 14.81 19.27 11.00
C THR A 201 14.16 19.00 12.35
N PRO A 202 14.13 17.74 12.83
CA PRO A 202 13.57 17.41 14.13
C PRO A 202 14.42 18.04 15.24
N ASN A 203 13.76 18.67 16.22
CA ASN A 203 14.42 19.24 17.38
C ASN A 203 14.73 18.15 18.43
N ILE A 204 15.79 17.38 18.20
CA ILE A 204 16.24 16.32 19.10
C ILE A 204 17.59 16.67 19.74
N ALA A 205 17.70 16.44 21.05
CA ALA A 205 18.90 16.80 21.82
C ALA A 205 20.06 15.83 21.61
N ASN A 206 19.75 14.57 21.32
CA ASN A 206 20.66 13.44 21.11
C ASN A 206 20.11 12.56 19.98
N ASP A 207 20.88 11.56 19.58
CA ASP A 207 20.38 10.49 18.73
C ASP A 207 19.19 9.80 19.40
N VAL A 208 18.17 9.46 18.60
CA VAL A 208 16.98 8.78 19.06
C VAL A 208 16.64 7.61 18.12
N PHE A 209 15.80 6.70 18.59
CA PHE A 209 15.34 5.54 17.83
C PHE A 209 13.82 5.62 17.70
N LEU A 210 13.34 5.74 16.46
CA LEU A 210 11.93 5.65 16.13
C LEU A 210 11.45 4.24 16.37
N THR A 211 10.43 4.06 17.22
CA THR A 211 9.85 2.75 17.56
C THR A 211 8.41 2.60 17.10
N SER A 212 7.72 3.71 16.82
CA SER A 212 6.36 3.71 16.28
C SER A 212 6.06 5.06 15.64
N TYR A 213 5.24 5.08 14.59
CA TYR A 213 4.80 6.32 13.95
C TYR A 213 3.35 6.24 13.45
N GLU A 214 2.75 7.42 13.29
CA GLU A 214 1.47 7.63 12.62
C GLU A 214 1.65 8.81 11.65
N VAL A 215 1.20 8.63 10.42
CA VAL A 215 1.17 9.67 9.41
C VAL A 215 -0.23 10.27 9.37
N VAL A 216 -0.29 11.59 9.43
CA VAL A 216 -1.54 12.35 9.53
C VAL A 216 -1.57 13.37 8.41
N PRO A 217 -2.05 12.98 7.22
CA PRO A 217 -2.36 13.93 6.16
C PRO A 217 -3.49 14.85 6.60
N GLN A 218 -3.41 16.12 6.20
CA GLN A 218 -4.54 17.04 6.36
C GLN A 218 -5.63 16.70 5.33
N SER A 219 -5.22 16.38 4.09
CA SER A 219 -6.13 15.89 3.05
C SER A 219 -5.81 14.44 2.71
N ARG A 220 -6.54 13.52 3.36
CA ARG A 220 -6.54 12.09 3.02
C ARG A 220 -7.04 11.80 1.60
N ARG A 221 -7.80 12.73 1.03
CA ARG A 221 -8.39 12.60 -0.31
C ARG A 221 -7.33 12.63 -1.41
N ILE A 222 -6.29 13.46 -1.27
CA ILE A 222 -5.24 13.59 -2.29
C ILE A 222 -3.93 12.90 -1.91
N ALA A 223 -3.70 12.58 -0.63
CA ALA A 223 -2.47 11.91 -0.21
C ALA A 223 -2.45 10.45 -0.70
N HIS A 224 -1.55 10.13 -1.64
CA HIS A 224 -1.39 8.78 -2.20
C HIS A 224 -0.31 7.96 -1.48
N HIS A 225 0.80 8.58 -1.07
CA HIS A 225 1.71 8.00 -0.09
C HIS A 225 2.63 9.07 0.52
N MET A 226 3.25 8.72 1.66
CA MET A 226 4.26 9.53 2.32
C MET A 226 5.48 8.68 2.65
N ILE A 227 6.67 9.19 2.36
CA ILE A 227 7.93 8.60 2.80
C ILE A 227 8.72 9.66 3.57
N LEU A 228 9.09 9.36 4.80
CA LEU A 228 9.98 10.18 5.60
C LEU A 228 11.40 9.68 5.39
N TYR A 229 12.21 10.46 4.68
CA TYR A 229 13.59 10.14 4.39
C TYR A 229 14.54 10.81 5.37
N MET A 230 15.59 10.09 5.74
CA MET A 230 16.78 10.62 6.39
C MET A 230 17.77 11.09 5.32
N VAL A 231 18.09 12.38 5.32
CA VAL A 231 18.97 12.99 4.31
C VAL A 231 20.44 12.62 4.58
N PRO A 232 21.21 12.13 3.59
CA PRO A 232 22.66 11.92 3.73
C PRO A 232 23.40 13.19 4.19
N THR A 233 24.50 13.04 4.94
CA THR A 233 25.11 14.19 5.67
C THR A 233 25.59 15.28 4.70
N ASN A 234 26.19 14.84 3.59
CA ASN A 234 26.71 15.64 2.49
C ASN A 234 25.63 16.23 1.56
N ASP A 235 24.38 15.79 1.68
CA ASP A 235 23.28 16.24 0.81
C ASP A 235 22.39 17.31 1.46
N GLN A 236 22.53 17.57 2.76
CA GLN A 236 21.64 18.50 3.48
C GLN A 236 21.68 19.94 2.92
N SER A 237 22.84 20.42 2.49
CA SER A 237 22.98 21.74 1.88
C SER A 237 22.34 21.80 0.48
N TRP A 238 22.42 20.69 -0.26
CA TRP A 238 21.77 20.56 -1.56
C TRP A 238 20.24 20.57 -1.41
N VAL A 239 19.68 19.79 -0.48
CA VAL A 239 18.24 19.78 -0.18
C VAL A 239 17.75 21.18 0.17
N THR A 240 18.47 21.91 1.03
CA THR A 240 18.15 23.30 1.38
C THR A 240 18.14 24.22 0.16
N THR A 241 19.08 24.01 -0.76
CA THR A 241 19.21 24.80 -1.99
C THR A 241 18.08 24.50 -2.97
N GLU A 242 17.68 23.24 -3.14
CA GLU A 242 16.55 22.88 -4.01
C GLU A 242 15.22 23.42 -3.49
N ASP A 243 14.98 23.32 -2.18
CA ASP A 243 13.80 23.91 -1.54
C ASP A 243 13.76 25.43 -1.74
N ALA A 244 14.89 26.13 -1.56
CA ALA A 244 14.99 27.58 -1.73
C ALA A 244 14.82 28.06 -3.19
N LYS A 245 15.08 27.21 -4.19
CA LYS A 245 14.82 27.54 -5.61
C LYS A 245 13.33 27.49 -5.95
N SER A 246 12.55 26.77 -5.16
CA SER A 246 11.16 26.50 -5.46
C SER A 246 10.27 27.71 -5.20
N ALA A 247 9.40 28.01 -6.16
CA ALA A 247 8.44 29.12 -6.05
C ALA A 247 7.21 28.77 -5.18
N THR A 248 7.02 27.49 -4.86
CA THR A 248 5.93 26.98 -4.04
C THR A 248 6.50 26.08 -2.93
N PRO A 249 5.77 25.85 -1.81
CA PRO A 249 6.30 25.08 -0.69
C PRO A 249 6.89 23.72 -1.09
N GLY A 250 8.04 23.35 -0.50
CA GLY A 250 8.77 22.15 -0.88
C GLY A 250 9.42 22.27 -2.27
N TYR A 251 10.11 21.21 -2.70
CA TYR A 251 10.66 21.11 -4.06
C TYR A 251 10.12 19.85 -4.78
N PRO A 252 10.03 19.86 -6.12
CA PRO A 252 9.70 18.65 -6.89
C PRO A 252 10.75 17.57 -6.66
N CYS A 253 10.31 16.34 -6.43
CA CYS A 253 11.17 15.17 -6.31
C CYS A 253 10.45 13.95 -6.87
N PHE A 254 11.14 12.89 -7.27
CA PHE A 254 10.49 11.67 -7.78
C PHE A 254 11.32 10.44 -7.45
N GLY A 255 10.68 9.37 -7.00
CA GLY A 255 11.32 8.13 -6.54
C GLY A 255 12.07 8.27 -5.21
N THR A 256 12.97 9.24 -5.10
CA THR A 256 13.73 9.57 -3.88
C THR A 256 13.71 11.08 -3.64
N ILE A 257 14.41 11.56 -2.61
CA ILE A 257 14.57 12.99 -2.33
C ILE A 257 15.54 13.70 -3.28
N GLY A 258 16.23 12.96 -4.14
CA GLY A 258 17.37 13.41 -4.93
C GLY A 258 18.67 13.47 -4.13
N SER A 259 19.79 13.12 -4.75
CA SER A 259 21.13 13.21 -4.15
C SER A 259 22.15 13.54 -5.24
N PRO A 260 22.90 14.66 -5.13
CA PRO A 260 23.97 14.97 -6.07
C PRO A 260 25.20 14.07 -5.85
N ASN A 261 25.33 13.45 -4.68
CA ASN A 261 26.48 12.63 -4.31
C ASN A 261 26.25 11.13 -4.57
N GLY A 262 25.07 10.75 -5.05
CA GLY A 262 24.70 9.36 -5.31
C GLY A 262 24.39 8.55 -4.05
N ASP A 263 24.32 9.20 -2.89
CA ASP A 263 24.00 8.55 -1.63
C ASP A 263 22.49 8.29 -1.54
N ALA A 264 22.12 7.05 -1.27
CA ALA A 264 20.72 6.67 -1.12
C ALA A 264 20.18 7.17 0.22
N ALA A 265 19.26 8.14 0.17
CA ALA A 265 18.49 8.56 1.34
C ALA A 265 17.73 7.36 1.93
N GLN A 266 17.86 7.17 3.24
CA GLN A 266 17.26 6.03 3.93
C GLN A 266 15.86 6.39 4.40
N PRO A 267 14.80 5.65 4.03
CA PRO A 267 13.49 5.87 4.62
C PRO A 267 13.53 5.48 6.10
N VAL A 268 12.82 6.24 6.93
CA VAL A 268 12.62 5.94 8.36
C VAL A 268 11.16 5.68 8.69
N ALA A 269 10.24 6.15 7.85
CA ALA A 269 8.81 5.86 7.91
C ALA A 269 8.22 5.84 6.50
N VAL A 270 7.32 4.90 6.23
CA VAL A 270 6.60 4.75 4.95
C VAL A 270 5.11 4.60 5.26
N TRP A 271 4.27 5.24 4.47
CA TRP A 271 2.81 5.18 4.64
C TRP A 271 2.09 5.30 3.31
N ALA A 272 0.98 4.57 3.18
CA ALA A 272 0.02 4.67 2.10
C ALA A 272 -1.40 4.64 2.70
N PRO A 273 -2.44 5.08 1.95
CA PRO A 273 -3.84 5.01 2.35
C PRO A 273 -4.25 3.65 2.92
N GLY A 274 -5.02 3.68 4.00
CA GLY A 274 -5.34 2.49 4.80
C GLY A 274 -4.23 2.04 5.74
N GLY A 275 -3.05 2.66 5.71
CA GLY A 275 -2.03 2.55 6.74
C GLY A 275 -2.44 3.33 7.99
N GLY A 276 -2.45 2.66 9.13
CA GLY A 276 -2.65 3.29 10.44
C GLY A 276 -1.33 3.63 11.14
N ARG A 277 -1.35 3.63 12.47
CA ARG A 277 -0.14 3.52 13.29
C ARG A 277 0.68 2.29 12.90
N ILE A 278 1.98 2.46 12.78
CA ILE A 278 2.95 1.38 12.58
C ILE A 278 3.80 1.29 13.84
N ASP A 279 3.73 0.15 14.51
CA ASP A 279 4.59 -0.19 15.65
C ASP A 279 5.72 -1.10 15.17
N PHE A 280 6.96 -0.75 15.48
CA PHE A 280 8.07 -1.66 15.25
C PHE A 280 8.09 -2.76 16.33
N PRO A 281 8.65 -3.94 16.02
CA PRO A 281 8.78 -5.03 16.98
C PRO A 281 9.44 -4.58 18.29
N GLU A 282 9.08 -5.23 19.39
CA GLU A 282 9.60 -4.89 20.70
C GLU A 282 11.13 -4.87 20.72
N GLY A 283 11.70 -3.82 21.34
CA GLY A 283 13.15 -3.66 21.45
C GLY A 283 13.84 -3.26 20.15
N THR A 284 13.11 -2.94 19.08
CA THR A 284 13.67 -2.47 17.81
C THR A 284 13.38 -0.98 17.57
N GLY A 285 14.23 -0.32 16.77
CA GLY A 285 13.95 1.05 16.34
C GLY A 285 14.90 1.59 15.28
N VAL A 286 14.40 2.49 14.44
CA VAL A 286 15.19 3.13 13.37
C VAL A 286 15.88 4.36 13.92
N ARG A 287 17.22 4.40 13.83
CA ARG A 287 18.02 5.50 14.36
C ARG A 287 17.84 6.79 13.57
N ILE A 288 17.62 7.89 14.30
CA ILE A 288 17.63 9.27 13.79
C ILE A 288 18.74 10.01 14.54
N PRO A 289 19.90 10.27 13.90
CA PRO A 289 20.99 11.00 14.52
C PRO A 289 20.63 12.44 14.86
N LYS A 290 21.23 12.98 15.92
CA LYS A 290 21.09 14.40 16.29
C LYS A 290 21.43 15.32 15.12
N GLY A 291 20.58 16.33 14.89
CA GLY A 291 20.81 17.36 13.87
C GLY A 291 20.67 16.86 12.43
N ARG A 292 20.20 15.63 12.24
CA ARG A 292 19.92 15.07 10.92
C ARG A 292 18.65 15.70 10.33
N MET A 293 18.77 16.32 9.17
CA MET A 293 17.62 16.71 8.36
C MET A 293 16.85 15.47 7.89
N LEU A 294 15.53 15.56 7.97
CA LEU A 294 14.60 14.63 7.34
C LEU A 294 13.88 15.34 6.19
N VAL A 295 13.26 14.57 5.29
CA VAL A 295 12.41 15.09 4.22
C VAL A 295 11.12 14.30 4.21
N ILE A 296 9.98 14.99 4.33
CA ILE A 296 8.66 14.42 4.07
C ILE A 296 8.47 14.44 2.55
N GLN A 297 8.54 13.29 1.90
CA GLN A 297 8.15 13.14 0.50
C GLN A 297 6.68 12.76 0.43
N MET A 298 5.86 13.61 -0.19
CA MET A 298 4.46 13.34 -0.50
C MET A 298 4.32 13.01 -1.98
N HIS A 299 3.59 11.94 -2.28
CA HIS A 299 2.98 11.72 -3.58
C HIS A 299 1.48 12.00 -3.44
N TYR A 300 0.98 12.94 -4.23
CA TYR A 300 -0.43 13.27 -4.32
C TYR A 300 -1.06 12.68 -5.58
N ASN A 301 -2.24 12.09 -5.44
CA ASN A 301 -3.11 11.72 -6.55
C ASN A 301 -4.23 12.76 -6.68
N LEU A 302 -4.38 13.34 -7.87
CA LEU A 302 -5.28 14.46 -8.13
C LEU A 302 -6.47 14.06 -9.02
N ALA A 303 -6.79 12.77 -9.12
CA ALA A 303 -7.92 12.29 -9.91
C ALA A 303 -9.27 12.92 -9.47
N GLN A 304 -9.36 13.30 -8.20
CA GLN A 304 -10.53 14.00 -7.63
C GLN A 304 -10.32 15.52 -7.49
N GLY A 305 -9.33 16.10 -8.18
CA GLY A 305 -8.94 17.50 -8.10
C GLY A 305 -8.02 17.84 -6.93
N PRO A 306 -7.40 19.04 -6.92
CA PRO A 306 -6.43 19.44 -5.90
C PRO A 306 -7.09 19.66 -4.53
N ASP A 307 -6.27 19.61 -3.47
CA ASP A 307 -6.61 20.00 -2.11
C ASP A 307 -5.40 20.62 -1.41
N THR A 308 -5.64 21.26 -0.27
CA THR A 308 -4.56 21.73 0.59
C THR A 308 -4.19 20.65 1.59
N ASP A 309 -2.90 20.31 1.62
CA ASP A 309 -2.33 19.38 2.58
C ASP A 309 -1.27 20.02 3.48
N LEU A 310 -1.17 19.51 4.70
CA LEU A 310 -0.20 19.91 5.72
C LEU A 310 0.13 18.69 6.59
N THR A 311 0.58 17.63 5.93
CA THR A 311 0.92 16.34 6.55
C THR A 311 1.87 16.49 7.74
N ALA A 312 1.56 15.74 8.81
CA ALA A 312 2.43 15.55 9.97
C ALA A 312 2.76 14.06 10.16
N VAL A 313 3.90 13.78 10.76
CA VAL A 313 4.31 12.45 11.21
C VAL A 313 4.50 12.51 12.72
N LYS A 314 3.58 11.88 13.45
CA LYS A 314 3.68 11.70 14.90
C LYS A 314 4.55 10.47 15.16
N MET A 315 5.42 10.56 16.16
CA MET A 315 6.43 9.53 16.41
C MET A 315 6.57 9.26 17.91
N LYS A 316 6.82 7.99 18.23
CA LYS A 316 7.43 7.57 19.49
C LYS A 316 8.89 7.27 19.24
N VAL A 317 9.75 8.00 19.94
CA VAL A 317 11.18 7.80 19.92
C VAL A 317 11.71 7.46 21.31
N THR A 318 12.80 6.70 21.36
CA THR A 318 13.51 6.35 22.60
C THR A 318 15.00 6.68 22.47
N ASN A 319 15.74 6.74 23.58
CA ASN A 319 17.18 7.01 23.55
C ASN A 319 18.03 5.75 23.26
N SER A 320 17.43 4.56 23.33
CA SER A 320 18.13 3.29 23.12
C SER A 320 17.13 2.17 22.83
N VAL A 321 17.54 1.25 21.97
CA VAL A 321 16.83 0.01 21.65
C VAL A 321 17.80 -1.17 21.74
N ALA A 322 17.29 -2.39 21.87
CA ALA A 322 18.13 -3.59 21.85
C ALA A 322 18.70 -3.87 20.46
N HIS A 323 17.92 -3.54 19.41
CA HIS A 323 18.28 -3.77 18.02
C HIS A 323 17.96 -2.55 17.16
N GLU A 324 18.94 -2.01 16.45
CA GLU A 324 18.68 -1.00 15.42
C GLU A 324 17.97 -1.67 14.23
N ALA A 325 16.87 -1.07 13.77
CA ALA A 325 16.16 -1.45 12.57
C ALA A 325 16.49 -0.48 11.44
N PHE A 326 16.38 -0.96 10.20
CA PHE A 326 16.51 -0.15 9.00
C PHE A 326 15.72 -0.76 7.86
N PHE A 327 15.37 0.07 6.88
CA PHE A 327 14.77 -0.38 5.63
C PHE A 327 15.90 -0.79 4.69
N PHE A 328 15.83 -2.02 4.19
CA PHE A 328 16.84 -2.53 3.28
C PHE A 328 16.22 -2.71 1.89
N PRO A 329 16.69 -1.96 0.87
CA PRO A 329 16.14 -2.09 -0.48
C PRO A 329 16.64 -3.39 -1.11
N LEU A 330 15.71 -4.19 -1.61
CA LEU A 330 15.97 -5.32 -2.50
C LEU A 330 15.32 -5.00 -3.84
N ALA A 331 16.08 -5.05 -4.93
CA ALA A 331 15.57 -4.70 -6.25
C ALA A 331 16.11 -5.65 -7.33
N ASP A 332 15.19 -6.21 -8.12
CA ASP A 332 15.49 -6.83 -9.41
C ASP A 332 15.54 -5.73 -10.47
N THR A 333 16.76 -5.29 -10.79
CA THR A 333 16.98 -4.25 -11.81
C THR A 333 17.02 -4.81 -13.23
N THR A 334 16.87 -6.12 -13.37
CA THR A 334 16.91 -6.85 -14.64
C THR A 334 15.54 -7.31 -15.13
N PHE A 335 14.48 -7.04 -14.37
CA PHE A 335 13.11 -7.35 -14.71
C PHE A 335 12.75 -6.82 -16.12
N LYS A 336 12.52 -7.75 -17.05
CA LYS A 336 12.18 -7.47 -18.45
C LYS A 336 11.02 -8.37 -18.89
N ALA A 337 9.80 -7.96 -18.56
CA ALA A 337 8.60 -8.64 -19.01
C ALA A 337 8.41 -8.43 -20.54
N PRO A 338 8.30 -9.51 -21.33
CA PRO A 338 7.94 -9.39 -22.75
C PRO A 338 6.53 -8.78 -22.92
N PRO A 339 6.29 -8.05 -24.03
CA PRO A 339 4.96 -7.49 -24.30
C PRO A 339 3.91 -8.60 -24.45
N GLN A 340 2.67 -8.30 -24.06
CA GLN A 340 1.50 -9.18 -24.21
C GLN A 340 1.57 -10.52 -23.45
N MET A 341 2.42 -10.59 -22.42
CA MET A 341 2.45 -11.73 -21.51
C MET A 341 1.33 -11.60 -20.48
N GLU A 342 0.53 -12.65 -20.34
CA GLU A 342 -0.49 -12.75 -19.29
C GLU A 342 0.15 -12.88 -17.90
N LEU A 343 1.27 -13.62 -17.81
CA LEU A 343 2.03 -13.79 -16.58
C LEU A 343 3.52 -13.82 -16.89
N PHE A 344 4.30 -12.94 -16.26
CA PHE A 344 5.76 -13.00 -16.29
C PHE A 344 6.30 -13.17 -14.87
N LYS A 345 6.98 -14.30 -14.64
CA LYS A 345 7.64 -14.60 -13.37
C LYS A 345 9.15 -14.40 -13.54
N THR A 346 9.71 -13.52 -12.73
CA THR A 346 11.17 -13.42 -12.53
C THR A 346 11.55 -14.17 -11.26
N THR A 347 12.79 -14.60 -11.18
CA THR A 347 13.44 -14.92 -9.91
C THR A 347 14.79 -14.21 -9.95
N PRO A 348 15.11 -13.40 -8.93
CA PRO A 348 16.43 -12.76 -8.85
C PRO A 348 17.52 -13.83 -8.91
N ASN A 349 18.44 -13.72 -9.86
CA ASN A 349 19.43 -14.76 -10.21
C ASN A 349 20.86 -14.38 -9.80
N GLY A 350 21.05 -13.42 -8.89
CA GLY A 350 22.37 -12.98 -8.44
C GLY A 350 23.05 -12.00 -9.40
N ALA A 351 24.23 -11.51 -8.99
CA ALA A 351 25.16 -10.54 -9.64
C ALA A 351 24.62 -9.22 -10.28
N SER A 352 23.43 -9.19 -10.86
CA SER A 352 22.76 -8.03 -11.46
C SER A 352 21.61 -7.47 -10.62
N ASP A 353 21.29 -8.14 -9.52
CA ASP A 353 20.35 -7.67 -8.51
C ASP A 353 21.08 -6.74 -7.53
N LEU A 354 20.39 -5.74 -7.00
CA LEU A 354 20.89 -4.92 -5.90
C LEU A 354 20.84 -5.75 -4.59
N LEU A 355 21.55 -6.89 -4.58
CA LEU A 355 21.78 -7.86 -3.48
C LEU A 355 20.83 -9.07 -3.54
N SER A 356 21.37 -10.22 -3.95
CA SER A 356 20.71 -11.52 -3.78
C SER A 356 21.11 -12.12 -2.43
N ILE A 357 20.12 -12.42 -1.58
CA ILE A 357 20.35 -13.14 -0.30
C ILE A 357 20.71 -14.61 -0.58
N THR A 358 20.42 -15.13 -1.77
CA THR A 358 20.52 -16.56 -2.09
C THR A 358 21.85 -16.98 -2.69
N ASP A 359 22.63 -16.08 -3.30
CA ASP A 359 23.91 -16.40 -3.95
C ASP A 359 25.15 -16.18 -3.05
N GLY A 360 24.96 -15.72 -1.82
CA GLY A 360 26.03 -15.43 -0.86
C GLY A 360 26.82 -14.15 -1.16
N SER A 361 26.45 -13.37 -2.18
CA SER A 361 26.98 -12.01 -2.40
C SER A 361 26.54 -11.05 -1.31
N PHE A 362 25.41 -11.33 -0.66
CA PHE A 362 24.94 -10.64 0.54
C PHE A 362 25.67 -11.11 1.80
N ASN A 363 26.93 -10.69 1.95
CA ASN A 363 27.75 -11.04 3.10
C ASN A 363 27.59 -9.98 4.21
N MET A 364 26.51 -10.08 4.97
CA MET A 364 26.31 -9.21 6.13
C MET A 364 27.32 -9.54 7.22
N LEU A 365 27.90 -8.52 7.84
CA LEU A 365 28.85 -8.67 8.95
C LEU A 365 28.21 -9.30 10.20
N ALA A 366 26.88 -9.40 10.26
CA ALA A 366 26.12 -9.99 11.36
C ALA A 366 24.79 -10.59 10.88
N PRO A 367 24.21 -11.57 11.61
CA PRO A 367 22.86 -12.06 11.35
C PRO A 367 21.80 -10.94 11.45
N MET A 368 20.80 -10.99 10.57
CA MET A 368 19.66 -10.07 10.57
C MET A 368 18.35 -10.82 10.78
N THR A 369 17.36 -10.13 11.37
CA THR A 369 15.97 -10.59 11.42
C THR A 369 15.13 -9.68 10.52
N VAL A 370 14.36 -10.28 9.62
CA VAL A 370 13.43 -9.56 8.74
C VAL A 370 12.07 -9.53 9.43
N TYR A 371 11.56 -8.33 9.69
CA TYR A 371 10.28 -8.13 10.39
C TYR A 371 9.13 -7.75 9.47
N GLY A 372 9.43 -7.27 8.26
CA GLY A 372 8.42 -6.83 7.32
C GLY A 372 9.02 -6.63 5.94
N VAL A 373 8.13 -6.55 4.95
CA VAL A 373 8.46 -6.29 3.55
C VAL A 373 7.54 -5.21 3.02
N PHE A 374 8.07 -4.37 2.12
CA PHE A 374 7.31 -3.35 1.43
C PHE A 374 7.53 -3.55 -0.08
N PRO A 375 6.72 -4.39 -0.74
CA PRO A 375 6.87 -4.64 -2.17
C PRO A 375 6.45 -3.39 -2.96
N HIS A 376 7.17 -3.13 -4.05
CA HIS A 376 6.90 -2.02 -4.96
C HIS A 376 7.25 -2.44 -6.39
N MET A 377 6.35 -2.16 -7.33
CA MET A 377 6.52 -2.35 -8.78
C MET A 377 5.62 -1.35 -9.54
N HIS A 378 5.92 -1.11 -10.82
CA HIS A 378 5.12 -0.30 -11.74
C HIS A 378 4.44 -1.15 -12.80
#